data_AF-A0A9D9NPJ8-F1
#
_entry.id   AF-A0A9D9NPJ8-F1
#
_cell.length_a   1.000
_cell.length_b   1.000
_cell.length_c   1.000
_cell.angle_alpha   90.00
_cell.angle_beta   90.00
_cell.angle_gamma   90.00
#
_symmetry.space_group_name_H-M   'P 1'
#
loop_
_entity.id
_entity.type
_entity.pdbx_description
1 polymer ?
#
loop_
_entity_poly.entity_id
_entity_poly.type
_entity_poly.pdbx_seq_one_letter_code
_entity_poly.pdbx_strand_id
1 'polypeptide(L)'
;MREKGIISRRLAHSYLSSVISIGLVLFLVGGAAMVMSNAGYVSDYFKENMKISAELSLAADEADALAAAKEIEAITGVKSVEYISKEQGIR
;
A
#
# COMPACT_ATOMS: atom_id res chain seq x y z
N MET A 1 -26.97 8.73 -51.39
CA MET A 1 -27.42 8.50 -49.99
C MET A 1 -26.57 7.49 -49.20
N ARG A 2 -25.80 6.56 -49.82
CA ARG A 2 -25.01 5.53 -49.10
C ARG A 2 -23.72 6.01 -48.42
N GLU A 3 -23.22 7.19 -48.78
CA GLU A 3 -21.93 7.72 -48.29
C GLU A 3 -22.02 8.34 -46.88
N LYS A 4 -23.18 8.93 -46.54
CA LYS A 4 -23.40 9.56 -45.23
C LYS A 4 -23.26 8.60 -44.05
N GLY A 5 -23.68 7.34 -44.21
CA GLY A 5 -23.61 6.34 -43.14
C GLY A 5 -22.19 5.84 -42.81
N ILE A 6 -21.27 5.94 -43.77
CA ILE A 6 -19.87 5.53 -43.58
C ILE A 6 -19.11 6.63 -42.84
N ILE A 7 -19.36 7.89 -43.20
CA ILE A 7 -18.76 9.06 -42.54
C ILE A 7 -19.24 9.18 -41.09
N SER A 8 -20.55 9.00 -40.82
CA SER A 8 -21.08 9.08 -39.46
C SER A 8 -20.54 7.97 -38.54
N ARG A 9 -20.39 6.74 -39.04
CA ARG A 9 -19.79 5.63 -38.28
C ARG A 9 -18.31 5.87 -37.96
N ARG A 10 -17.58 6.46 -38.91
CA ARG A 10 -16.16 6.81 -38.75
C ARG A 10 -15.95 7.95 -37.74
N LEU A 11 -16.83 8.96 -37.77
CA LEU A 11 -16.86 10.04 -36.77
C LEU A 11 -17.17 9.51 -35.37
N ALA A 12 -18.20 8.67 -35.23
CA ALA A 12 -18.57 8.07 -33.94
C ALA A 12 -17.42 7.26 -33.31
N HIS A 13 -16.62 6.56 -34.11
CA HIS A 13 -15.46 5.80 -33.63
C HIS A 13 -14.33 6.72 -33.13
N SER A 14 -14.08 7.85 -33.80
CA SER A 14 -13.10 8.85 -33.32
C SER A 14 -13.55 9.54 -32.03
N TYR A 15 -14.84 9.87 -31.89
CA TYR A 15 -15.35 10.44 -30.65
C TYR A 15 -15.33 9.43 -29.50
N LEU A 16 -15.66 8.16 -29.76
CA LEU A 16 -15.59 7.10 -28.76
C LEU A 16 -14.17 6.94 -28.20
N SER A 17 -13.16 6.91 -29.07
CA SER A 17 -11.75 6.85 -28.64
C SER A 17 -11.34 8.05 -27.79
N SER A 18 -11.80 9.26 -28.15
CA SER A 18 -11.51 10.47 -27.39
C SER A 18 -12.20 10.46 -26.01
N VAL A 19 -13.45 10.01 -25.93
CA VAL A 19 -14.19 9.88 -24.67
C VAL A 19 -13.54 8.87 -23.75
N ILE A 20 -13.09 7.73 -24.28
CA ILE A 20 -12.36 6.72 -23.49
C ILE A 20 -11.04 7.30 -22.97
N SER A 21 -10.29 8.03 -23.81
CA SER A 21 -9.02 8.65 -23.41
C SER A 21 -9.21 9.69 -22.30
N ILE A 22 -10.16 10.61 -22.46
CA ILE A 22 -10.48 11.62 -21.44
C ILE A 22 -11.00 10.95 -20.17
N GLY A 23 -11.87 9.94 -20.31
CA GLY A 23 -12.38 9.16 -19.19
C GLY A 23 -11.27 8.47 -18.40
N LEU A 24 -10.26 7.92 -19.08
CA LEU A 24 -9.11 7.31 -18.44
C LEU A 24 -8.29 8.34 -17.65
N VAL A 25 -8.03 9.52 -18.23
CA VAL A 25 -7.34 10.60 -17.53
C VAL A 25 -8.13 11.05 -16.30
N LEU A 26 -9.44 11.29 -16.45
CA LEU A 26 -10.30 11.69 -15.34
C LEU A 26 -10.40 10.62 -14.26
N PHE A 27 -10.40 9.33 -14.64
CA PHE A 27 -10.38 8.22 -13.69
C PHE A 27 -9.09 8.22 -12.86
N LEU A 28 -7.93 8.40 -13.49
CA LEU A 28 -6.65 8.47 -12.78
C LEU A 28 -6.59 9.70 -11.86
N VAL A 29 -7.02 10.86 -12.34
CA VAL A 29 -7.06 12.10 -11.54
C VAL A 29 -8.03 11.97 -10.37
N GLY A 30 -9.24 11.44 -10.61
CA GLY A 30 -10.25 11.22 -9.56
C GLY A 30 -9.80 10.20 -8.52
N GLY A 31 -9.18 9.10 -8.95
CA GLY A 31 -8.59 8.10 -8.05
C GLY A 31 -7.47 8.69 -7.20
N ALA A 32 -6.56 9.47 -7.81
CA ALA A 32 -5.50 10.15 -7.09
C ALA A 32 -6.06 11.17 -6.08
N ALA A 33 -7.09 11.95 -6.46
CA ALA A 33 -7.76 12.89 -5.56
C ALA A 33 -8.45 12.17 -4.38
N MET A 34 -9.04 11.00 -4.61
CA MET A 34 -9.65 10.19 -3.55
C MET A 34 -8.61 9.65 -2.56
N VAL A 35 -7.46 9.19 -3.06
CA VAL A 35 -6.33 8.76 -2.21
C VAL A 35 -5.76 9.94 -1.42
N MET A 36 -5.60 11.11 -2.06
CA MET A 36 -5.09 12.31 -1.40
C MET A 36 -6.05 12.84 -0.32
N SER A 37 -7.36 12.81 -0.57
CA SER A 37 -8.39 13.15 0.41
C SER A 37 -8.36 12.24 1.65
N ASN A 38 -7.99 10.97 1.47
CA ASN A 38 -7.87 9.97 2.53
C ASN A 38 -6.41 9.68 2.91
N ALA A 39 -5.46 10.57 2.60
CA ALA A 39 -4.02 10.29 2.73
C ALA A 39 -3.59 9.97 4.17
N GLY A 40 -4.27 10.54 5.18
CA GLY A 40 -4.06 10.19 6.59
C GLY A 40 -4.37 8.71 6.84
N TYR A 41 -5.55 8.24 6.42
CA TYR A 41 -5.96 6.84 6.61
C TYR A 41 -5.06 5.85 5.87
N VAL A 42 -4.63 6.16 4.64
CA VAL A 42 -3.72 5.29 3.88
C VAL A 42 -2.33 5.25 4.52
N SER A 43 -1.82 6.39 5.00
CA SER A 43 -0.53 6.45 5.68
C SER A 43 -0.57 5.72 7.02
N ASP A 44 -1.64 5.90 7.79
CA ASP A 44 -1.83 5.25 9.09
C ASP A 44 -2.02 3.74 8.91
N TYR A 45 -2.82 3.31 7.93
CA TYR A 45 -2.95 1.90 7.57
C TYR A 45 -1.60 1.28 7.17
N PHE A 46 -0.79 1.98 6.37
CA PHE A 46 0.52 1.48 6.00
C PHE A 46 1.46 1.37 7.21
N LYS A 47 1.53 2.42 8.04
CA LYS A 47 2.35 2.44 9.26
C LYS A 47 1.93 1.35 10.25
N GLU A 48 0.64 1.11 10.40
CA GLU A 48 0.12 0.12 11.35
C GLU A 48 0.31 -1.34 10.91
N ASN A 49 0.52 -1.60 9.62
CA ASN A 49 0.70 -2.96 9.09
C ASN A 49 2.16 -3.32 8.79
N MET A 50 3.12 -2.41 9.01
CA MET A 50 4.54 -2.70 8.84
C MET A 50 5.04 -3.61 9.97
N LYS A 51 5.49 -4.82 9.61
CA LYS A 51 6.18 -5.76 10.52
C LYS A 51 7.67 -5.77 10.20
N ILE A 52 8.51 -5.55 11.22
CA ILE A 52 9.96 -5.67 11.13
C ILE A 52 10.37 -6.84 12.01
N SER A 53 11.14 -7.77 11.46
CA SER A 53 11.69 -8.92 12.19
C SER A 53 13.20 -8.80 12.28
N ALA A 54 13.75 -9.06 13.45
CA ALA A 54 15.19 -9.09 13.70
C ALA A 54 15.56 -10.45 14.32
N GLU A 55 16.58 -11.10 13.78
CA GLU A 55 17.05 -12.39 14.29
C GLU A 55 18.19 -12.16 15.28
N LEU A 56 18.07 -12.71 16.49
CA LEU A 56 19.11 -12.63 17.51
C LEU A 56 20.10 -13.80 17.37
N SER A 57 21.38 -13.53 17.65
CA SER A 57 22.44 -14.55 17.63
C SER A 57 22.13 -15.69 18.60
N LEU A 58 22.55 -16.91 18.24
CA LEU A 58 22.29 -18.12 19.03
C LEU A 58 22.91 -18.09 20.44
N ALA A 59 23.89 -17.24 20.70
CA ALA A 59 24.56 -17.09 21.99
C ALA A 59 23.98 -15.96 22.87
N ALA A 60 22.95 -15.25 22.41
CA ALA A 60 22.31 -14.20 23.19
C ALA A 60 21.52 -14.82 24.36
N ASP A 61 21.71 -14.29 25.57
CA ASP A 61 20.95 -14.65 26.74
C ASP A 61 19.51 -14.12 26.62
N GLU A 62 18.52 -14.83 27.18
CA GLU A 62 17.12 -14.39 27.17
C GLU A 62 16.94 -13.06 27.89
N ALA A 63 17.74 -12.80 28.92
CA ALA A 63 17.76 -11.54 29.65
C ALA A 63 18.12 -10.35 28.75
N ASP A 64 19.12 -10.53 27.89
CA ASP A 64 19.57 -9.48 26.95
C ASP A 64 18.56 -9.28 25.82
N ALA A 65 17.95 -10.37 25.34
CA ALA A 65 16.89 -10.31 24.34
C ALA A 65 15.65 -9.54 24.84
N LEU A 66 15.26 -9.79 26.09
CA LEU A 66 14.15 -9.10 26.74
C LEU A 66 14.48 -7.62 27.01
N ALA A 67 15.71 -7.31 27.40
CA ALA A 67 16.18 -5.94 27.56
C ALA A 67 16.13 -5.17 26.22
N ALA A 68 16.60 -5.78 25.14
CA ALA A 68 16.53 -5.21 23.80
C ALA A 68 15.07 -5.00 23.33
N ALA A 69 14.18 -5.96 23.56
CA ALA A 69 12.77 -5.82 23.23
C ALA A 69 12.13 -4.62 23.96
N LYS A 70 12.48 -4.43 25.24
CA LYS A 70 11.99 -3.32 26.07
C LYS A 70 12.55 -1.97 25.64
N GLU A 71 13.82 -1.90 25.23
CA GLU A 71 14.40 -0.69 24.66
C GLU A 71 13.72 -0.29 23.35
N ILE A 72 13.41 -1.26 22.49
CA ILE A 72 12.71 -1.02 21.21
C ILE A 72 11.26 -0.58 21.47
N GLU A 73 10.57 -1.18 22.44
CA GLU A 73 9.21 -0.78 22.83
C GLU A 73 9.14 0.65 23.36
N ALA A 74 10.22 1.14 24.00
CA ALA A 74 10.32 2.51 24.49
C ALA A 74 10.54 3.56 23.37
N ILE A 75 10.83 3.14 22.14
CA ILE A 75 11.02 4.04 21.00
C ILE A 75 9.68 4.63 20.57
N THR A 76 9.62 5.96 20.46
CA THR A 76 8.41 6.67 20.01
C THR A 76 8.09 6.28 18.57
N GLY A 77 6.93 5.67 18.33
CA GLY A 77 6.49 5.20 17.02
C GLY A 77 6.48 3.69 16.84
N VAL A 78 6.93 2.92 17.84
CA VAL A 78 6.75 1.47 17.88
C VAL A 78 5.38 1.13 18.46
N LYS A 79 4.57 0.36 17.73
CA LYS A 79 3.22 -0.05 18.15
C LYS A 79 3.22 -1.24 19.10
N SER A 80 4.09 -2.21 18.84
CA SER A 80 4.22 -3.44 19.64
C SER A 80 5.54 -4.14 19.32
N VAL A 81 6.17 -4.75 20.32
CA VAL A 81 7.33 -5.64 20.16
C VAL A 81 6.96 -7.02 20.67
N GLU A 82 7.22 -8.04 19.86
CA GLU A 82 7.00 -9.45 20.23
C GLU A 82 8.34 -10.18 20.18
N TYR A 83 8.76 -10.74 21.32
CA TYR A 83 9.92 -11.62 21.39
C TYR A 83 9.45 -13.06 21.14
N ILE A 84 10.05 -13.72 20.14
CA ILE A 84 9.79 -15.12 19.82
C ILE A 84 11.03 -15.92 20.23
N SER A 85 10.88 -16.83 21.21
CA SER A 85 11.98 -17.71 21.61
C SER A 85 12.29 -18.74 20.51
N LYS A 86 13.49 -19.33 20.53
CA LYS A 86 13.88 -20.33 19.53
C LYS A 86 12.95 -21.54 19.54
N GLU A 87 12.46 -21.96 20.69
CA GLU A 87 11.53 -23.08 20.86
C GLU A 87 10.16 -22.77 20.26
N GLN A 88 9.72 -21.51 20.28
CA GLN A 88 8.47 -21.06 19.67
C GLN A 88 8.60 -20.89 18.16
N GLY A 89 9.74 -20.41 17.65
CA GLY A 89 9.98 -20.21 16.21
C GLY A 89 10.24 -21.49 15.40
N ILE A 90 10.45 -22.64 16.07
CA ILE A 90 10.64 -23.95 15.43
C ILE A 90 9.29 -24.67 15.19
N ARG A 91 8.18 -24.16 15.74
CA ARG A 91 6.82 -24.71 15.56
C ARG A 91 6.11 -24.10 14.35
#